data_AF-A0A644W1M1-F1
#
_entry.id   AF-A0A644W1M1-F1
#
_cell.length_a   1.000
_cell.length_b   1.000
_cell.length_c   1.000
_cell.angle_alpha   90.00
_cell.angle_beta   90.00
_cell.angle_gamma   90.00
#
_symmetry.space_group_name_H-M   'P 1'
#
loop_
_entity.id
_entity.type
_entity.pdbx_description
1 polymer ?
#
loop_
_entity_poly.entity_id
_entity_poly.type
_entity_poly.pdbx_seq_one_letter_code
_entity_poly.pdbx_strand_id
1 'polypeptide(L)'
;MLKSWIFSVKSDEERGGRSLNGQTRSNIKIGALVDIVLKKDQATGALTRGHVKRILTNSPNHPHGIKVMLEEGGQVGRVQEIIES
;
A
#
# COMPACT_ATOMS: atom_id res chain seq x y z
N MET A 1 33.15 18.35 25.25
CA MET A 1 33.71 18.34 23.89
C MET A 1 33.48 16.96 23.27
N LEU A 2 32.83 16.95 22.10
CA LEU A 2 32.63 15.87 21.14
C LEU A 2 33.01 14.45 21.56
N LYS A 3 31.99 13.59 21.70
CA LYS A 3 31.79 12.31 20.99
C LYS A 3 30.70 11.49 21.70
N SER A 4 29.47 11.55 21.20
CA SER A 4 28.66 10.36 20.94
C SER A 4 27.42 10.75 20.13
N TRP A 5 27.67 11.22 18.90
CA TRP A 5 26.66 11.49 17.88
C TRP A 5 26.43 10.19 17.07
N ILE A 6 26.13 9.09 17.76
CA ILE A 6 25.97 7.75 17.16
C ILE A 6 24.71 7.02 17.66
N PHE A 7 24.06 7.48 18.74
CA PHE A 7 22.91 6.76 19.32
C PHE A 7 21.56 7.43 19.05
N SER A 8 21.32 7.86 17.82
CA SER A 8 19.99 8.33 17.36
C SER A 8 19.80 8.04 15.86
N VAL A 9 20.31 6.89 15.39
CA VAL A 9 20.14 6.42 14.00
C VAL A 9 19.75 4.94 14.00
N LYS A 10 18.94 4.51 14.96
CA LYS A 10 18.25 3.22 14.94
C LYS A 10 16.89 3.36 15.60
N SER A 11 15.88 2.76 14.97
CA SER A 11 14.51 2.56 15.45
C SER A 11 13.44 3.58 15.00
N ASP A 12 13.41 3.94 13.72
CA ASP A 12 12.12 4.22 13.05
C ASP A 12 11.53 2.96 12.38
N GLU A 13 12.23 1.82 12.45
CA GLU A 13 11.80 0.50 11.94
C GLU A 13 10.86 -0.25 12.92
N GLU A 14 10.60 0.29 14.12
CA GLU A 14 9.76 -0.32 15.16
C GLU A 14 8.48 0.46 15.50
N ARG A 15 8.10 1.46 14.69
CA ARG A 15 6.71 1.92 14.70
C ARG A 15 5.95 1.06 13.71
N GLY A 16 5.26 0.03 14.19
CA GLY A 16 4.21 -0.65 13.44
C GLY A 16 3.22 0.40 12.93
N GLY A 17 3.48 0.90 11.72
CA GLY A 17 2.66 1.90 11.07
C GLY A 17 1.28 1.30 10.92
N ARG A 18 0.25 2.01 11.38
CA ARG A 18 -1.13 1.61 11.12
C ARG A 18 -1.34 1.64 9.60
N SER A 19 -1.22 0.51 8.92
CA SER A 19 -1.66 0.41 7.52
C SER A 19 -3.18 0.52 7.49
N LEU A 20 -3.70 1.36 6.59
CA LEU A 20 -5.15 1.48 6.39
C LEU A 20 -5.61 0.33 5.49
N ASN A 21 -6.83 -0.16 5.72
CA ASN A 21 -7.39 -1.21 4.88
C ASN A 21 -7.70 -0.69 3.46
N GLY A 22 -7.57 -1.56 2.47
CA GLY A 22 -7.84 -1.24 1.06
C GLY A 22 -9.31 -1.22 0.65
N GLN A 23 -10.27 -1.32 1.57
CA GLN A 23 -11.69 -1.57 1.26
C GLN A 23 -12.47 -0.29 0.92
N THR A 24 -12.05 0.85 1.48
CA THR A 24 -12.74 2.13 1.32
C THR A 24 -12.04 2.99 0.27
N ARG A 25 -12.77 3.37 -0.78
CA ARG A 25 -12.26 4.18 -1.90
C ARG A 25 -11.71 5.54 -1.47
N SER A 26 -12.31 6.20 -0.49
CA SER A 26 -11.87 7.51 0.00
C SER A 26 -10.48 7.49 0.65
N ASN A 27 -9.99 6.32 1.05
CA ASN A 27 -8.68 6.18 1.67
C ASN A 27 -7.54 6.04 0.64
N ILE A 28 -7.88 5.83 -0.64
CA ILE A 28 -6.92 5.54 -1.70
C ILE A 28 -6.88 6.73 -2.65
N LYS A 29 -5.70 7.35 -2.79
CA LYS A 29 -5.46 8.42 -3.74
C LYS A 29 -4.61 7.92 -4.90
N ILE A 30 -4.67 8.62 -6.03
CA ILE A 30 -3.67 8.43 -7.10
C ILE A 30 -2.31 8.86 -6.54
N GLY A 31 -1.27 8.06 -6.78
CA GLY A 31 0.06 8.23 -6.21
C GLY A 31 0.26 7.58 -4.83
N ALA A 32 -0.79 7.07 -4.18
CA ALA A 32 -0.66 6.39 -2.90
C ALA A 32 0.17 5.10 -3.03
N LEU A 33 1.05 4.84 -2.05
CA LEU A 33 1.82 3.60 -1.96
C LEU A 33 0.95 2.51 -1.33
N VAL A 34 0.70 1.45 -2.09
CA VAL A 34 -0.21 0.38 -1.71
C VAL A 34 0.39 -0.99 -1.96
N ASP A 35 -0.08 -1.97 -1.20
CA ASP A 35 0.13 -3.38 -1.48
C ASP A 35 -1.15 -3.98 -2.08
N ILE A 36 -1.03 -4.58 -3.27
CA ILE A 36 -2.14 -5.21 -3.99
C ILE A 36 -1.93 -6.71 -4.11
N VAL A 37 -3.02 -7.45 -4.13
CA VAL A 37 -3.03 -8.84 -4.61
C VAL A 37 -3.42 -8.88 -6.09
N LEU A 38 -2.57 -9.49 -6.91
CA LEU A 38 -2.85 -9.70 -8.34
C LEU A 38 -3.73 -10.93 -8.52
N LYS A 39 -4.41 -11.04 -9.67
CA LYS A 39 -5.28 -12.20 -9.94
C LYS A 39 -4.52 -13.53 -9.88
N LYS A 40 -3.28 -13.57 -10.41
CA LYS A 40 -2.41 -14.75 -10.39
C LYS A 40 -1.95 -15.14 -8.97
N ASP A 41 -1.92 -14.18 -8.05
CA ASP A 41 -1.41 -14.34 -6.70
C ASP A 41 -2.54 -14.52 -5.67
N GLN A 42 -3.81 -14.62 -6.10
CA GLN A 42 -4.94 -14.81 -5.19
C GLN A 42 -4.88 -16.13 -4.40
N ALA A 43 -4.25 -17.17 -4.95
CA ALA A 43 -4.09 -18.45 -4.27
C ALA A 43 -2.96 -18.43 -3.23
N THR A 44 -1.91 -17.66 -3.49
CA THR A 44 -0.71 -17.57 -2.64
C THR A 44 -0.81 -16.44 -1.62
N GLY A 45 -1.63 -15.43 -1.88
CA GLY A 45 -1.70 -14.20 -1.09
C GLY A 45 -0.49 -13.28 -1.30
N ALA A 46 0.36 -13.54 -2.30
CA ALA A 46 1.53 -12.71 -2.54
C ALA A 46 1.11 -11.27 -2.89
N LEU A 47 1.70 -10.30 -2.20
CA LEU A 47 1.43 -8.89 -2.38
C LEU A 47 2.47 -8.25 -3.28
N THR A 48 2.01 -7.34 -4.13
CA THR A 48 2.85 -6.49 -4.96
C THR A 48 2.71 -5.06 -4.50
N ARG A 49 3.84 -4.43 -4.15
CA ARG A 49 3.90 -3.03 -3.77
C ARG A 49 3.98 -2.13 -4.99
N GLY A 50 3.29 -0.99 -4.97
CA GLY A 50 3.47 0.06 -5.96
C GLY A 50 2.57 1.27 -5.74
N HIS A 51 2.70 2.27 -6.62
CA HIS A 51 1.96 3.52 -6.56
C HIS A 51 0.68 3.43 -7.40
N VAL A 52 -0.44 3.95 -6.88
CA VAL A 52 -1.72 3.92 -7.59
C VAL A 52 -1.70 4.86 -8.79
N LYS A 53 -1.69 4.31 -10.00
CA LYS A 53 -1.89 5.07 -11.24
C LYS A 53 -3.35 5.45 -11.46
N ARG A 54 -4.26 4.50 -11.21
CA ARG A 54 -5.69 4.67 -11.48
C ARG A 54 -6.55 3.81 -10.57
N ILE A 55 -7.65 4.38 -10.09
CA ILE A 55 -8.70 3.67 -9.35
C ILE A 55 -9.73 3.14 -10.34
N LEU A 56 -10.00 1.84 -10.31
CA LEU A 56 -10.88 1.12 -11.25
C LEU A 56 -12.23 0.72 -10.63
N THR A 57 -12.39 0.88 -9.32
CA THR A 57 -13.67 0.66 -8.62
C THR A 57 -14.37 1.98 -8.36
N ASN A 58 -15.63 2.08 -8.79
CA ASN A 58 -16.47 3.27 -8.58
C ASN A 58 -17.18 3.26 -7.21
N SER A 59 -17.59 2.09 -6.74
CA SER A 59 -18.27 1.94 -5.44
C SER A 59 -17.38 2.44 -4.28
N PRO A 60 -17.97 3.07 -3.26
CA PRO A 60 -17.21 3.63 -2.14
C PRO A 60 -16.56 2.56 -1.25
N ASN A 61 -17.19 1.38 -1.13
CA ASN A 61 -16.71 0.26 -0.32
C ASN A 61 -16.70 -1.02 -1.17
N HIS A 62 -15.67 -1.84 -0.99
CA HIS A 62 -15.56 -3.14 -1.66
C HIS A 62 -14.90 -4.18 -0.74
N PRO A 63 -15.54 -5.35 -0.49
CA PRO A 63 -15.13 -6.28 0.58
C PRO A 63 -13.73 -6.88 0.38
N HIS A 64 -13.34 -7.08 -0.88
CA HIS A 64 -12.03 -7.63 -1.23
C HIS A 64 -10.96 -6.56 -1.49
N GLY A 65 -11.29 -5.29 -1.26
CA GLY A 65 -10.44 -4.16 -1.62
C GLY A 65 -10.83 -3.49 -2.93
N ILE A 66 -10.44 -2.22 -3.03
CA ILE A 66 -10.62 -1.38 -4.22
C ILE A 66 -9.67 -1.87 -5.31
N LYS A 67 -10.17 -1.98 -6.54
CA LYS A 67 -9.36 -2.37 -7.68
C LYS A 67 -8.58 -1.17 -8.18
N VAL A 68 -7.27 -1.32 -8.36
CA VAL A 68 -6.39 -0.26 -8.84
C VAL A 68 -5.47 -0.78 -9.94
N MET A 69 -4.90 0.15 -10.69
CA MET A 69 -3.76 -0.06 -11.57
C MET A 69 -2.55 0.63 -10.92
N LEU A 70 -1.42 -0.06 -10.86
CA LEU A 70 -0.15 0.48 -10.40
C LEU A 70 0.57 1.24 -11.51
N GLU A 71 1.41 2.19 -11.15
CA GLU A 71 2.34 2.85 -12.06
C GLU A 71 3.41 1.86 -12.55
N GLU A 72 3.90 1.02 -11.64
CA GLU A 72 4.91 0.00 -11.87
C GLU A 72 4.37 -1.12 -12.75
N GLY A 73 4.78 -1.13 -14.01
CA GLY A 73 4.42 -2.18 -14.96
C GLY A 73 2.93 -2.24 -15.32
N GLY A 74 2.12 -1.24 -14.92
CA GLY A 74 0.69 -1.20 -15.22
C GLY A 74 -0.12 -2.33 -14.58
N GLN A 75 0.39 -2.92 -13.50
CA GLN A 75 -0.20 -4.10 -12.86
C GLN A 75 -1.57 -3.78 -12.25
N VAL A 76 -2.50 -4.73 -12.31
CA VAL A 76 -3.87 -4.54 -11.84
C VAL A 76 -4.23 -5.57 -10.78
N GLY A 77 -4.70 -5.09 -9.63
CA GLY A 77 -5.05 -5.94 -8.50
C GLY A 77 -6.01 -5.28 -7.53
N ARG A 78 -6.20 -5.92 -6.38
CA ARG A 78 -7.05 -5.46 -5.28
C ARG A 78 -6.19 -4.97 -4.13
N VAL A 79 -6.38 -3.73 -3.70
CA VAL A 79 -5.64 -3.16 -2.55
C VAL A 79 -5.95 -3.96 -1.30
N GLN A 80 -4.91 -4.47 -0.64
CA GLN A 80 -5.00 -5.11 0.67
C GLN A 80 -4.61 -4.10 1.75
N GLU A 81 -3.49 -3.41 1.55
CA GLU A 81 -2.95 -2.43 2.50
C GLU A 81 -2.56 -1.12 1.83
N ILE A 82 -2.75 -0.02 2.56
CA ILE A 82 -2.30 1.31 2.19
C ILE A 82 -1.15 1.66 3.13
N ILE A 83 0.02 1.90 2.55
CA ILE A 83 1.27 2.18 3.26
C ILE A 83 1.44 3.69 3.43
N GLU A 84 1.15 4.46 2.37
CA GLU A 84 1.22 5.92 2.34
C GLU A 84 0.11 6.46 1.42
N SER A 85 -0.62 7.51 1.86
CA SER A 85 -1.88 8.01 1.24
C SER A 85 -1.79 9.43 0.76
#